data_AF-A0A937GGK9-F1
#
_entry.id   AF-A0A937GGK9-F1
#
_cell.length_a   1.000
_cell.length_b   1.000
_cell.length_c   1.000
_cell.angle_alpha   90.00
_cell.angle_beta   90.00
_cell.angle_gamma   90.00
#
_symmetry.space_group_name_H-M   'P 1'
#
loop_
_entity.id
_entity.type
_entity.pdbx_description
1 polymer ?
#
loop_
_entity_poly.entity_id
_entity_poly.type
_entity_poly.pdbx_seq_one_letter_code
_entity_poly.pdbx_strand_id
1 'polypeptide(L)'
;MRLAGQAWNAKAVAYQFIDPEASPEQWVREHLEELCAQFGNWRPSSRFRGGQTAANEALRSFSAARYAARRNNVLPVHQRGASALSPYVRHGLLQLPAIWDHVADDLEYDRNKFRNELLWQEYSRHLYARIGTSLTHPLRMNPPFQGVPDGWHERDDMSCINFALTELETDGWLPNQVRMWLASHWTIRNEADWRIGERRMFRELLDGSYANRAGWQWTIGSATGRPYGFSRWQVNKRAPELCRQCPSQQNCPIEQWPEDPVLEPASPQLSLRKGDHPHSEPLAPVVDTHQAPEAVWLTAESLGDDDPALRRHPDLPAWFVFDLPLLNQLQLHPRRLVFIAECLHDLARRREVNVSIGDPTEVLHGVAVAVTAAPVPGFRDRVTQVNPVATYPWPWLVPISDASLSSFSAWRKRSRT
;
A
#
# COMPACT_ATOMS: atom_id res chain seq x y z
N MET A 1 -1.94 25.95 -5.55
CA MET A 1 -1.96 27.02 -4.53
C MET A 1 -1.35 26.44 -3.26
N ARG A 2 -0.12 26.85 -2.89
CA ARG A 2 0.51 26.42 -1.64
C ARG A 2 -0.25 27.10 -0.50
N LEU A 3 -0.96 26.33 0.32
CA LEU A 3 -1.45 26.87 1.59
C LEU A 3 -0.23 27.14 2.46
N ALA A 4 -0.01 28.42 2.74
CA ALA A 4 0.99 28.91 3.66
C ALA A 4 0.75 28.31 5.05
N GLY A 5 1.84 28.01 5.75
CA GLY A 5 1.85 27.28 7.00
C GLY A 5 0.97 27.92 8.06
N GLN A 6 -0.07 27.19 8.47
CA GLN A 6 -0.50 27.23 9.86
C GLN A 6 0.53 26.44 10.66
N ALA A 7 1.28 27.13 11.52
CA ALA A 7 2.07 26.48 12.54
C ALA A 7 1.12 25.69 13.44
N TRP A 8 1.24 24.36 13.39
CA TRP A 8 0.63 23.48 14.39
C TRP A 8 1.08 23.94 15.77
N ASN A 9 0.13 24.32 16.63
CA ASN A 9 0.41 24.59 18.03
C ASN A 9 0.54 23.21 18.71
N ALA A 10 1.71 22.59 18.54
CA ALA A 10 2.01 21.26 19.07
C ALA A 10 1.91 21.28 20.60
N LYS A 11 0.75 20.89 21.13
CA LYS A 11 0.79 19.97 22.26
C LYS A 11 0.99 18.59 21.63
N ALA A 12 2.23 18.10 21.62
CA ALA A 12 2.45 16.67 21.51
C ALA A 12 1.47 16.01 22.48
N VAL A 13 0.61 15.12 21.99
CA VAL A 13 -0.26 14.40 22.91
C VAL A 13 0.66 13.49 23.70
N ALA A 14 0.86 13.85 24.97
CA ALA A 14 1.53 13.02 25.95
C ALA A 14 0.88 11.64 25.91
N TYR A 15 1.73 10.62 25.94
CA TYR A 15 1.41 9.22 26.17
C TYR A 15 -0.04 8.95 26.62
N GLN A 16 -0.78 8.21 25.80
CA GLN A 16 -2.10 7.71 26.17
C GLN A 16 -2.14 6.20 25.99
N PHE A 17 -2.70 5.52 26.99
CA PHE A 17 -3.19 4.17 26.83
C PHE A 17 -4.35 4.18 25.86
N ILE A 18 -4.35 3.24 24.92
CA ILE A 18 -5.51 3.05 24.07
C ILE A 18 -6.54 2.18 24.82
N ASP A 19 -7.73 2.73 25.05
CA ASP A 19 -8.84 1.96 25.61
C ASP A 19 -9.38 1.01 24.53
N PRO A 20 -9.30 -0.32 24.70
CA PRO A 20 -9.78 -1.27 23.69
C PRO A 20 -11.28 -1.15 23.39
N GLU A 21 -12.07 -0.61 24.31
CA GLU A 21 -13.52 -0.46 24.19
C GLU A 21 -13.94 0.91 23.64
N ALA A 22 -13.00 1.85 23.50
CA ALA A 22 -13.26 3.13 22.85
C ALA A 22 -13.49 2.97 21.35
N SER A 23 -14.23 3.93 20.76
CA SER A 23 -14.48 3.95 19.32
C SER A 23 -13.24 4.44 18.56
N PRO A 24 -12.64 3.61 17.68
CA PRO A 24 -11.46 4.03 16.91
C PRO A 24 -11.75 5.21 15.97
N GLU A 25 -12.97 5.30 15.44
CA GLU A 25 -13.39 6.44 14.63
C GLU A 25 -13.43 7.71 15.46
N GLN A 26 -14.04 7.66 16.64
CA GLN A 26 -14.14 8.80 17.54
C GLN A 26 -12.74 9.23 18.01
N TRP A 27 -11.87 8.28 18.34
CA TRP A 27 -10.48 8.55 18.69
C TRP A 27 -9.77 9.33 17.56
N VAL A 28 -9.91 8.91 16.30
CA VAL A 28 -9.32 9.64 15.16
C VAL A 28 -9.94 11.03 15.01
N ARG A 29 -11.25 11.19 15.22
CA ARG A 29 -11.91 12.50 15.20
C ARG A 29 -11.42 13.42 16.30
N GLU A 30 -11.16 12.90 17.50
CA GLU A 30 -10.73 13.69 18.65
C GLU A 30 -9.25 14.07 18.59
N HIS A 31 -8.40 13.17 18.09
CA HIS A 31 -6.95 13.33 18.20
C HIS A 31 -6.22 13.65 16.90
N LEU A 32 -6.83 13.37 15.74
CA LEU A 32 -6.22 13.59 14.43
C LEU A 32 -7.08 14.50 13.53
N GLU A 33 -8.00 15.28 14.11
CA GLU A 33 -8.95 16.13 13.35
C GLU A 33 -8.25 17.06 12.36
N GLU A 34 -7.17 17.73 12.78
CA GLU A 34 -6.46 18.71 11.96
C GLU A 34 -5.84 18.07 10.71
N LEU A 35 -5.43 16.80 10.77
CA LEU A 35 -4.97 16.03 9.60
C LEU A 35 -6.13 15.67 8.66
N CYS A 36 -7.35 15.60 9.20
CA CYS A 36 -8.55 15.17 8.52
C CYS A 36 -9.39 16.33 7.94
N ALA A 37 -9.17 17.56 8.39
CA ALA A 37 -10.05 18.71 8.13
C ALA A 37 -10.34 18.97 6.64
N GLN A 38 -9.36 18.75 5.76
CA GLN A 38 -9.52 18.95 4.32
C GLN A 38 -10.49 17.97 3.64
N PHE A 39 -10.86 16.86 4.29
CA PHE A 39 -11.68 15.80 3.71
C PHE A 39 -13.17 15.95 4.02
N GLY A 40 -13.56 16.99 4.77
CA GLY A 40 -14.96 17.25 5.12
C GLY A 40 -15.60 16.09 5.88
N ASN A 41 -16.82 15.70 5.48
CA ASN A 41 -17.55 14.61 6.11
C ASN A 41 -17.05 13.24 5.65
N TRP A 42 -15.88 12.86 6.14
CA TRP A 42 -15.28 11.56 5.90
C TRP A 42 -15.94 10.45 6.75
N ARG A 43 -15.88 9.22 6.25
CA ARG A 43 -16.34 8.01 6.95
C ARG A 43 -15.25 6.95 6.97
N PRO A 44 -15.26 6.03 7.96
CA PRO A 44 -14.46 4.81 7.93
C PRO A 44 -14.79 3.95 6.72
N SER A 45 -14.04 2.86 6.56
CA SER A 45 -14.33 1.93 5.49
C SER A 45 -15.64 1.18 5.68
N SER A 46 -16.47 1.21 4.65
CA SER A 46 -17.71 0.42 4.56
C SER A 46 -17.45 -1.09 4.54
N ARG A 47 -16.25 -1.50 4.08
CA ARG A 47 -15.94 -2.89 3.73
C ARG A 47 -14.85 -3.53 4.58
N PHE A 48 -13.91 -2.74 5.10
CA PHE A 48 -12.73 -3.27 5.79
C PHE A 48 -12.67 -2.76 7.21
N ARG A 49 -12.41 -3.67 8.15
CA ARG A 49 -12.05 -3.33 9.53
C ARG A 49 -10.57 -3.68 9.74
N GLY A 50 -9.83 -2.83 10.44
CA GLY A 50 -8.47 -3.08 10.89
C GLY A 50 -8.38 -4.10 12.02
N GLY A 51 -7.15 -4.52 12.35
CA GLY A 51 -6.87 -5.47 13.43
C GLY A 51 -6.54 -6.89 12.98
N GLN A 52 -5.79 -7.61 13.81
CA GLN A 52 -5.42 -9.00 13.61
C GLN A 52 -6.65 -9.90 13.58
N THR A 53 -7.66 -9.60 14.41
CA THR A 53 -8.93 -10.36 14.41
C THR A 53 -9.59 -10.36 13.03
N ALA A 54 -9.76 -9.18 12.43
CA ALA A 54 -10.34 -9.04 11.10
C ALA A 54 -9.44 -9.64 10.00
N ALA A 55 -8.12 -9.48 10.13
CA ALA A 55 -7.15 -10.09 9.23
C ALA A 55 -7.22 -11.62 9.22
N ASN A 56 -7.32 -12.23 10.40
CA ASN A 56 -7.43 -13.68 10.57
C ASN A 56 -8.75 -14.21 9.99
N GLU A 57 -9.86 -13.51 10.20
CA GLU A 57 -11.14 -13.87 9.59
C GLU A 57 -11.10 -13.78 8.07
N ALA A 58 -10.52 -12.71 7.52
CA ALA A 58 -10.34 -12.53 6.09
C ALA A 58 -9.48 -13.65 5.48
N LEU A 59 -8.38 -14.03 6.13
CA LEU A 59 -7.52 -15.13 5.66
C LEU A 59 -8.24 -16.48 5.74
N ARG A 60 -8.88 -16.81 6.87
CA ARG A 60 -9.63 -18.07 7.05
C ARG A 60 -10.74 -18.23 6.01
N SER A 61 -11.38 -17.14 5.61
CA SER A 61 -12.47 -17.14 4.63
C SER A 61 -11.98 -17.19 3.18
N PHE A 62 -10.67 -17.03 2.95
CA PHE A 62 -10.10 -17.02 1.61
C PHE A 62 -9.62 -18.41 1.18
N SER A 63 -9.95 -18.77 -0.06
CA SER A 63 -9.38 -19.92 -0.80
C SER A 63 -8.98 -19.45 -2.19
N ALA A 64 -7.90 -20.01 -2.74
CA ALA A 64 -7.50 -19.77 -4.11
C ALA A 64 -8.38 -20.51 -5.13
N ALA A 65 -9.40 -21.28 -4.74
CA ALA A 65 -10.25 -22.00 -5.68
C ALA A 65 -10.80 -21.11 -6.82
N ARG A 66 -10.55 -21.50 -8.07
CA ARG A 66 -10.92 -20.77 -9.30
C ARG A 66 -10.31 -19.36 -9.40
N TYR A 67 -9.27 -19.05 -8.63
CA TYR A 67 -8.58 -17.75 -8.65
C TYR A 67 -8.13 -17.37 -10.06
N ALA A 68 -7.57 -18.32 -10.82
CA ALA A 68 -7.08 -18.07 -12.16
C ALA A 68 -8.17 -17.53 -13.10
N ALA A 69 -9.40 -18.06 -12.96
CA ALA A 69 -10.55 -17.65 -13.76
C ALA A 69 -11.17 -16.33 -13.28
N ARG A 70 -11.21 -16.09 -11.96
CA ARG A 70 -12.00 -15.01 -11.35
C ARG A 70 -11.22 -13.77 -10.94
N ARG A 71 -9.88 -13.82 -10.83
CA ARG A 71 -9.06 -12.74 -10.22
C ARG A 71 -9.22 -11.35 -10.83
N ASN A 72 -9.66 -11.25 -12.09
CA ASN A 72 -9.87 -9.98 -12.76
C ASN A 72 -11.36 -9.63 -12.96
N ASN A 73 -12.29 -10.42 -12.44
CA ASN A 73 -13.71 -10.06 -12.48
C ASN A 73 -13.90 -8.80 -11.63
N VAL A 74 -14.69 -7.86 -12.14
CA VAL A 74 -14.99 -6.59 -11.45
C VAL A 74 -16.45 -6.56 -11.03
N LEU A 75 -17.38 -7.00 -11.88
CA LEU A 75 -18.78 -7.22 -11.50
C LEU A 75 -19.31 -8.56 -12.04
N PRO A 76 -20.30 -9.16 -11.36
CA PRO A 76 -20.88 -8.71 -10.10
C PRO A 76 -19.92 -8.95 -8.91
N VAL A 77 -20.04 -8.13 -7.85
CA VAL A 77 -19.07 -8.09 -6.72
C VAL A 77 -18.86 -9.47 -6.08
N HIS A 78 -19.93 -10.25 -5.89
CA HIS A 78 -19.88 -11.59 -5.29
C HIS A 78 -19.14 -12.65 -6.15
N GLN A 79 -18.78 -12.34 -7.39
CA GLN A 79 -18.01 -13.22 -8.28
C GLN A 79 -16.55 -12.80 -8.46
N ARG A 80 -16.10 -11.78 -7.73
CA ARG A 80 -14.71 -11.34 -7.74
C ARG A 80 -13.81 -12.42 -7.17
N GLY A 81 -12.69 -12.69 -7.86
CA GLY A 81 -11.64 -13.58 -7.36
C GLY A 81 -10.51 -12.86 -6.62
N ALA A 82 -10.51 -11.53 -6.58
CA ALA A 82 -9.50 -10.79 -5.84
C ALA A 82 -9.63 -11.07 -4.33
N SER A 83 -8.52 -11.41 -3.67
CA SER A 83 -8.53 -11.88 -2.28
C SER A 83 -8.92 -10.82 -1.25
N ALA A 84 -8.78 -9.54 -1.61
CA ALA A 84 -8.99 -8.40 -0.72
C ALA A 84 -8.13 -8.42 0.56
N LEU A 85 -7.03 -9.19 0.57
CA LEU A 85 -6.11 -9.29 1.71
C LEU A 85 -5.08 -8.15 1.78
N SER A 86 -4.98 -7.31 0.74
CA SER A 86 -3.92 -6.31 0.62
C SER A 86 -3.92 -5.22 1.69
N PRO A 87 -5.06 -4.76 2.28
CA PRO A 87 -5.02 -3.86 3.44
C PRO A 87 -4.32 -4.49 4.65
N TYR A 88 -4.55 -5.78 4.89
CA TYR A 88 -3.91 -6.51 5.98
C TYR A 88 -2.42 -6.79 5.72
N VAL A 89 -2.07 -7.10 4.47
CA VAL A 89 -0.68 -7.27 4.03
C VAL A 89 0.11 -5.95 4.11
N ARG A 90 -0.52 -4.81 3.81
CA ARG A 90 0.10 -3.48 3.88
C ARG A 90 0.58 -3.15 5.28
N HIS A 91 -0.19 -3.53 6.29
CA HIS A 91 0.04 -3.19 7.69
C HIS A 91 0.67 -4.33 8.50
N GLY A 92 1.18 -5.38 7.83
CA GLY A 92 1.87 -6.49 8.47
C GLY A 92 0.99 -7.39 9.35
N LEU A 93 -0.33 -7.20 9.31
CA LEU A 93 -1.30 -8.08 9.99
C LEU A 93 -1.29 -9.49 9.39
N LEU A 94 -1.05 -9.58 8.07
CA LEU A 94 -0.80 -10.85 7.38
C LEU A 94 0.55 -10.80 6.66
N GLN A 95 1.44 -11.72 7.03
CA GLN A 95 2.74 -11.88 6.39
C GLN A 95 2.61 -12.73 5.13
N LEU A 96 3.40 -12.40 4.09
CA LEU A 96 3.34 -13.13 2.82
C LEU A 96 3.69 -14.63 2.94
N PRO A 97 4.67 -15.06 3.78
CA PRO A 97 4.90 -16.48 4.04
C PRO A 97 3.66 -17.21 4.57
N ALA A 98 2.95 -16.62 5.55
CA ALA A 98 1.75 -17.23 6.12
C ALA A 98 0.63 -17.38 5.07
N ILE A 99 0.42 -16.36 4.23
CA ILE A 99 -0.57 -16.43 3.13
C ILE A 99 -0.14 -17.46 2.06
N TRP A 100 1.16 -17.57 1.80
CA TRP A 100 1.70 -18.53 0.86
C TRP A 100 1.42 -19.97 1.30
N ASP A 101 1.59 -20.26 2.59
CA ASP A 101 1.32 -21.57 3.19
C ASP A 101 -0.17 -21.85 3.34
N HIS A 102 -0.98 -20.83 3.65
CA HIS A 102 -2.45 -20.96 3.77
C HIS A 102 -3.12 -21.57 2.53
N VAL A 103 -2.61 -21.25 1.33
CA VAL A 103 -3.14 -21.78 0.06
C VAL A 103 -2.43 -23.06 -0.42
N ALA A 104 -1.62 -23.71 0.43
CA ALA A 104 -0.83 -24.87 0.02
C ALA A 104 -1.69 -26.02 -0.52
N ASP A 105 -2.86 -26.24 0.08
CA ASP A 105 -3.77 -27.34 -0.26
C ASP A 105 -4.77 -27.01 -1.39
N ASP A 106 -4.77 -25.77 -1.90
CA ASP A 106 -5.58 -25.40 -3.05
C ASP A 106 -5.08 -26.06 -4.35
N LEU A 107 -5.96 -26.16 -5.35
CA LEU A 107 -5.65 -26.70 -6.68
C LEU A 107 -4.40 -26.01 -7.28
N GLU A 108 -3.44 -26.82 -7.74
CA GLU A 108 -2.12 -26.35 -8.14
C GLU A 108 -2.16 -25.16 -9.11
N TYR A 109 -3.00 -25.22 -10.13
CA TYR A 109 -3.09 -24.17 -11.14
C TYR A 109 -3.52 -22.84 -10.52
N ASP A 110 -4.57 -22.84 -9.70
CA ASP A 110 -5.08 -21.64 -9.06
C ASP A 110 -4.14 -21.14 -7.96
N ARG A 111 -3.63 -22.05 -7.11
CA ARG A 111 -2.59 -21.78 -6.10
C ARG A 111 -1.39 -21.08 -6.72
N ASN A 112 -0.86 -21.62 -7.81
CA ASN A 112 0.30 -21.05 -8.49
C ASN A 112 0.00 -19.67 -9.09
N LYS A 113 -1.24 -19.43 -9.56
CA LYS A 113 -1.65 -18.10 -10.03
C LYS A 113 -1.70 -17.11 -8.87
N PHE A 114 -2.28 -17.48 -7.74
CA PHE A 114 -2.33 -16.61 -6.56
C PHE A 114 -0.94 -16.35 -5.96
N ARG A 115 -0.12 -17.39 -5.79
CA ARG A 115 1.28 -17.27 -5.32
C ARG A 115 2.14 -16.37 -6.23
N ASN A 116 1.86 -16.31 -7.54
CA ASN A 116 2.52 -15.35 -8.42
C ASN A 116 2.16 -13.88 -8.10
N GLU A 117 0.95 -13.61 -7.61
CA GLU A 117 0.54 -12.27 -7.20
C GLU A 117 1.22 -11.88 -5.87
N LEU A 118 1.42 -12.83 -4.94
CA LEU A 118 2.23 -12.62 -3.73
C LEU A 118 3.69 -12.28 -4.09
N LEU A 119 4.25 -12.99 -5.07
CA LEU A 119 5.58 -12.68 -5.60
C LEU A 119 5.64 -11.30 -6.26
N TRP A 120 4.54 -10.84 -6.88
CA TRP A 120 4.46 -9.50 -7.46
C TRP A 120 4.49 -8.41 -6.37
N GLN A 121 3.79 -8.65 -5.26
CA GLN A 121 3.86 -7.78 -4.08
C GLN A 121 5.30 -7.74 -3.53
N GLU A 122 5.95 -8.90 -3.41
CA GLU A 122 7.32 -9.00 -2.90
C GLU A 122 8.33 -8.31 -3.82
N TYR A 123 8.24 -8.51 -5.14
CA TYR A 123 9.03 -7.79 -6.13
C TYR A 123 8.89 -6.27 -6.02
N SER A 124 7.66 -5.79 -5.84
CA SER A 124 7.38 -4.36 -5.71
C SER A 124 8.01 -3.76 -4.44
N ARG A 125 8.01 -4.52 -3.34
CA ARG A 125 8.74 -4.15 -2.11
C ARG A 125 10.24 -4.13 -2.32
N HIS A 126 10.82 -5.14 -2.99
CA HIS A 126 12.26 -5.14 -3.31
C HIS A 126 12.65 -3.94 -4.17
N LEU A 127 11.81 -3.59 -5.15
CA LEU A 127 12.00 -2.42 -5.99
C LEU A 127 12.01 -1.13 -5.17
N TYR A 128 11.02 -0.95 -4.30
CA TYR A 128 10.92 0.24 -3.47
C TYR A 128 12.02 0.33 -2.41
N ALA A 129 12.32 -0.78 -1.71
CA ALA A 129 13.38 -0.83 -0.70
C ALA A 129 14.77 -0.48 -1.28
N ARG A 130 14.99 -0.77 -2.57
CA ARG A 130 16.27 -0.53 -3.25
C ARG A 130 16.37 0.83 -3.94
N ILE A 131 15.32 1.26 -4.63
CA ILE A 131 15.32 2.50 -5.43
C ILE A 131 14.85 3.70 -4.61
N GLY A 132 14.04 3.43 -3.59
CA GLY A 132 13.47 4.44 -2.71
C GLY A 132 12.67 5.50 -3.45
N THR A 133 12.92 6.76 -3.10
CA THR A 133 12.18 7.91 -3.64
C THR A 133 12.38 8.09 -5.13
N SER A 134 13.47 7.58 -5.72
CA SER A 134 13.69 7.63 -7.17
C SER A 134 12.61 6.89 -7.98
N LEU A 135 11.80 6.04 -7.35
CA LEU A 135 10.64 5.39 -7.98
C LEU A 135 9.52 6.39 -8.36
N THR A 136 9.64 7.67 -7.99
CA THR A 136 8.82 8.78 -8.54
C THR A 136 9.20 9.17 -9.96
N HIS A 137 10.34 8.69 -10.47
CA HIS A 137 10.78 8.91 -11.84
C HIS A 137 10.42 7.69 -12.71
N PRO A 138 10.21 7.91 -14.02
CA PRO A 138 10.03 6.84 -14.99
C PRO A 138 11.17 5.81 -14.94
N LEU A 139 10.83 4.52 -14.88
CA LEU A 139 11.81 3.44 -14.78
C LEU A 139 12.60 3.25 -16.08
N ARG A 140 11.93 3.36 -17.23
CA ARG A 140 12.56 3.17 -18.56
C ARG A 140 12.05 4.12 -19.62
N MET A 141 10.74 4.34 -19.64
CA MET A 141 10.08 5.11 -20.68
C MET A 141 9.25 6.23 -20.05
N ASN A 142 9.31 7.41 -20.64
CA ASN A 142 8.45 8.53 -20.30
C ASN A 142 7.04 8.26 -20.82
N PRO A 143 6.02 8.23 -19.96
CA PRO A 143 4.63 8.19 -20.40
C PRO A 143 4.24 9.51 -21.11
N PRO A 144 3.18 9.51 -21.94
CA PRO A 144 2.69 10.73 -22.56
C PRO A 144 2.21 11.75 -21.51
N PHE A 145 2.36 13.03 -21.81
CA PHE A 145 2.01 14.13 -20.90
C PHE A 145 1.71 15.43 -21.66
N GLN A 146 0.52 15.98 -21.44
CA GLN A 146 0.05 17.26 -22.02
C GLN A 146 -0.39 18.28 -20.96
N GLY A 147 -0.15 18.00 -19.67
CA GLY A 147 -0.50 18.92 -18.60
C GLY A 147 -1.97 18.93 -18.19
N VAL A 148 -2.74 17.89 -18.55
CA VAL A 148 -4.13 17.74 -18.06
C VAL A 148 -4.13 17.64 -16.52
N PRO A 149 -4.86 18.52 -15.80
CA PRO A 149 -4.77 18.58 -14.34
C PRO A 149 -5.36 17.37 -13.59
N ASP A 150 -6.51 16.87 -14.06
CA ASP A 150 -7.19 15.70 -13.50
C ASP A 150 -7.47 14.69 -14.63
N GLY A 151 -6.81 13.53 -14.55
CA GLY A 151 -6.97 12.46 -15.53
C GLY A 151 -8.27 11.66 -15.38
N TRP A 152 -9.16 12.00 -14.44
CA TRP A 152 -10.47 11.39 -14.26
C TRP A 152 -11.63 12.39 -14.36
N HIS A 153 -11.42 13.50 -15.08
CA HIS A 153 -12.42 14.56 -15.24
C HIS A 153 -13.73 14.09 -15.90
N GLU A 154 -13.72 13.02 -16.71
CA GLU A 154 -14.90 12.42 -17.35
C GLU A 154 -15.68 11.46 -16.44
N ARG A 155 -15.47 11.51 -15.11
CA ARG A 155 -16.10 10.61 -14.14
C ARG A 155 -17.61 10.48 -14.36
N ASP A 156 -18.31 11.60 -14.49
CA ASP A 156 -19.77 11.65 -14.52
C ASP A 156 -20.36 11.05 -15.81
N ASP A 157 -19.57 11.05 -16.89
CA ASP A 157 -19.97 10.53 -18.21
C ASP A 157 -19.62 9.05 -18.39
N MET A 158 -18.77 8.48 -17.51
CA MET A 158 -18.24 7.13 -17.63
C MET A 158 -18.55 6.29 -16.39
N SER A 159 -19.61 5.47 -16.45
CA SER A 159 -20.03 4.62 -15.32
C SER A 159 -18.92 3.72 -14.77
N CYS A 160 -17.96 3.27 -15.59
CA CYS A 160 -16.83 2.48 -15.11
C CYS A 160 -15.80 3.29 -14.30
N ILE A 161 -15.58 4.56 -14.66
CA ILE A 161 -14.71 5.47 -13.90
C ILE A 161 -15.42 5.93 -12.64
N ASN A 162 -16.69 6.30 -12.74
CA ASN A 162 -17.49 6.63 -11.56
C ASN A 162 -17.54 5.47 -10.56
N PHE A 163 -17.84 4.26 -11.02
CA PHE A 163 -17.83 3.05 -10.18
C PHE A 163 -16.48 2.86 -9.46
N ALA A 164 -15.38 2.98 -10.21
CA ALA A 164 -14.04 2.81 -9.66
C ALA A 164 -13.69 3.88 -8.61
N LEU A 165 -14.02 5.14 -8.86
CA LEU A 165 -13.76 6.22 -7.90
C LEU A 165 -14.68 6.16 -6.70
N THR A 166 -15.94 5.79 -6.88
CA THR A 166 -16.87 5.59 -5.76
C THR A 166 -16.38 4.44 -4.88
N GLU A 167 -15.97 3.30 -5.44
CA GLU A 167 -15.41 2.21 -4.64
C GLU A 167 -14.11 2.62 -3.92
N LEU A 168 -13.27 3.44 -4.55
CA LEU A 168 -12.08 3.99 -3.90
C LEU A 168 -12.45 4.90 -2.71
N GLU A 169 -13.43 5.78 -2.88
CA GLU A 169 -13.85 6.73 -1.84
C GLU A 169 -14.59 6.03 -0.69
N THR A 170 -15.45 5.04 -1.02
CA THR A 170 -16.28 4.33 -0.02
C THR A 170 -15.57 3.20 0.68
N ASP A 171 -14.75 2.41 -0.03
CA ASP A 171 -14.10 1.20 0.48
C ASP A 171 -12.59 1.40 0.69
N GLY A 172 -11.98 2.41 0.04
CA GLY A 172 -10.53 2.66 0.07
C GLY A 172 -9.75 1.45 -0.44
N TRP A 173 -10.34 0.71 -1.36
CA TRP A 173 -9.71 -0.47 -1.91
C TRP A 173 -10.26 -0.71 -3.30
N LEU A 174 -9.39 -1.15 -4.20
CA LEU A 174 -9.78 -1.53 -5.55
C LEU A 174 -9.11 -2.85 -5.93
N PRO A 175 -9.81 -3.74 -6.66
CA PRO A 175 -9.16 -4.88 -7.29
C PRO A 175 -8.16 -4.38 -8.34
N ASN A 176 -7.06 -5.10 -8.54
CA ASN A 176 -5.97 -4.66 -9.43
C ASN A 176 -6.46 -4.29 -10.84
N GLN A 177 -7.42 -5.04 -11.39
CA GLN A 177 -8.01 -4.78 -12.70
C GLN A 177 -8.64 -3.36 -12.80
N VAL A 178 -9.26 -2.86 -11.72
CA VAL A 178 -9.86 -1.52 -11.67
C VAL A 178 -8.78 -0.45 -11.49
N ARG A 179 -7.73 -0.73 -10.71
CA ARG A 179 -6.56 0.17 -10.63
C ARG A 179 -5.91 0.39 -11.99
N MET A 180 -5.82 -0.67 -12.79
CA MET A 180 -5.28 -0.59 -14.15
C MET A 180 -6.17 0.27 -15.08
N TRP A 181 -7.50 0.24 -14.90
CA TRP A 181 -8.40 1.12 -15.63
C TRP A 181 -8.14 2.59 -15.28
N LEU A 182 -8.10 2.91 -13.99
CA LEU A 182 -7.87 4.28 -13.52
C LEU A 182 -6.51 4.82 -13.94
N ALA A 183 -5.43 4.05 -13.79
CA ALA A 183 -4.09 4.50 -14.15
C ALA A 183 -3.93 4.69 -15.68
N SER A 184 -4.49 3.78 -16.49
CA SER A 184 -4.44 3.91 -17.95
C SER A 184 -5.33 5.07 -18.45
N HIS A 185 -6.53 5.24 -17.90
CA HIS A 185 -7.38 6.38 -18.23
C HIS A 185 -6.70 7.71 -17.89
N TRP A 186 -6.10 7.80 -16.69
CA TRP A 186 -5.39 8.99 -16.24
C TRP A 186 -4.23 9.36 -17.17
N THR A 187 -3.32 8.42 -17.41
CA THR A 187 -2.04 8.73 -18.06
C THR A 187 -2.08 8.51 -19.57
N ILE A 188 -2.67 7.42 -20.05
CA ILE A 188 -2.58 7.04 -21.46
C ILE A 188 -3.68 7.70 -22.28
N ARG A 189 -4.90 7.82 -21.74
CA ARG A 189 -5.99 8.47 -22.48
C ARG A 189 -6.00 9.97 -22.30
N ASN A 190 -5.75 10.43 -21.08
CA ASN A 190 -5.88 11.85 -20.74
C ASN A 190 -4.54 12.57 -20.63
N GLU A 191 -3.41 11.87 -20.82
CA GLU A 191 -2.06 12.47 -20.82
C GLU A 191 -1.79 13.37 -19.59
N ALA A 192 -2.41 13.02 -18.46
CA ALA A 192 -2.23 13.70 -17.19
C ALA A 192 -0.98 13.16 -16.46
N ASP A 193 -0.38 14.01 -15.62
CA ASP A 193 0.83 13.62 -14.88
C ASP A 193 0.53 12.43 -13.95
N TRP A 194 1.08 11.27 -14.28
CA TRP A 194 0.86 10.02 -13.57
C TRP A 194 1.21 10.10 -12.08
N ARG A 195 2.15 10.97 -11.70
CA ARG A 195 2.58 11.15 -10.31
C ARG A 195 1.49 11.78 -9.45
N ILE A 196 0.61 12.57 -10.05
CA ILE A 196 -0.54 13.17 -9.36
C ILE A 196 -1.59 12.08 -9.09
N GLY A 197 -1.94 11.28 -10.10
CA GLY A 197 -2.89 10.18 -9.97
C GLY A 197 -2.42 9.11 -8.98
N GLU A 198 -1.14 8.72 -9.04
CA GLU A 198 -0.56 7.74 -8.11
C GLU A 198 -0.59 8.24 -6.67
N ARG A 199 -0.25 9.52 -6.44
CA ARG A 199 -0.38 10.13 -5.12
C ARG A 199 -1.82 10.16 -4.62
N ARG A 200 -2.80 10.42 -5.49
CA ARG A 200 -4.22 10.39 -5.12
C ARG A 200 -4.63 8.98 -4.68
N MET A 201 -4.33 7.95 -5.47
CA MET A 201 -4.59 6.56 -5.05
C MET A 201 -3.84 6.20 -3.77
N PHE A 202 -2.58 6.63 -3.62
CA PHE A 202 -1.80 6.42 -2.41
C PHE A 202 -2.47 7.01 -1.18
N ARG A 203 -3.12 8.19 -1.27
CA ARG A 203 -3.81 8.83 -0.15
C ARG A 203 -5.11 8.12 0.22
N GLU A 204 -5.86 7.66 -0.77
CA GLU A 204 -7.23 7.14 -0.59
C GLU A 204 -7.30 5.64 -0.29
N LEU A 205 -6.36 4.84 -0.81
CA LEU A 205 -6.35 3.39 -0.56
C LEU A 205 -6.16 3.09 0.95
N LEU A 206 -6.50 1.90 1.42
CA LEU A 206 -6.05 1.37 2.71
C LEU A 206 -4.68 0.70 2.55
N ASP A 207 -4.46 0.07 1.40
CA ASP A 207 -3.23 -0.65 1.07
C ASP A 207 -2.19 0.19 0.30
N GLY A 208 -2.37 1.51 0.23
CA GLY A 208 -1.47 2.38 -0.51
C GLY A 208 -0.08 2.42 0.11
N SER A 209 0.90 2.12 -0.72
CA SER A 209 2.32 2.07 -0.43
C SER A 209 3.08 2.66 -1.60
N TYR A 210 4.26 3.22 -1.35
CA TYR A 210 5.11 3.68 -2.44
C TYR A 210 5.59 2.54 -3.36
N ALA A 211 5.54 1.29 -2.90
CA ALA A 211 5.71 0.12 -3.74
C ALA A 211 4.62 -0.01 -4.83
N ASN A 212 3.42 0.55 -4.63
CA ASN A 212 2.37 0.52 -5.66
C ASN A 212 2.73 1.31 -6.93
N ARG A 213 3.73 2.21 -6.87
CA ARG A 213 4.29 2.86 -8.06
C ARG A 213 4.78 1.86 -9.10
N ALA A 214 5.28 0.70 -8.69
CA ALA A 214 5.67 -0.36 -9.61
C ALA A 214 4.50 -0.81 -10.49
N GLY A 215 3.31 -0.98 -9.90
CA GLY A 215 2.09 -1.33 -10.62
C GLY A 215 1.58 -0.20 -11.53
N TRP A 216 1.65 1.04 -11.06
CA TRP A 216 1.30 2.21 -11.89
C TRP A 216 2.22 2.31 -13.11
N GLN A 217 3.53 2.29 -12.89
CA GLN A 217 4.54 2.36 -13.96
C GLN A 217 4.47 1.18 -14.94
N TRP A 218 4.09 -0.01 -14.46
CA TRP A 218 3.80 -1.15 -15.34
C TRP A 218 2.56 -0.89 -16.22
N THR A 219 1.49 -0.36 -15.63
CA THR A 219 0.24 -0.07 -16.34
C THR A 219 0.40 0.99 -17.42
N ILE A 220 1.19 2.04 -17.17
CA ILE A 220 1.38 3.14 -18.12
C ILE A 220 2.53 2.89 -19.10
N GLY A 221 3.10 1.67 -19.12
CA GLY A 221 4.19 1.32 -20.02
C GLY A 221 5.56 1.89 -19.64
N SER A 222 5.67 2.69 -18.59
CA SER A 222 6.94 3.28 -18.16
C SER A 222 7.99 2.22 -17.79
N ALA A 223 7.57 1.08 -17.23
CA ALA A 223 8.47 -0.02 -16.89
C ALA A 223 8.71 -1.03 -18.03
N THR A 224 7.85 -1.07 -19.05
CA THR A 224 7.79 -2.18 -20.04
C THR A 224 7.92 -1.72 -21.49
N GLY A 225 7.75 -0.42 -21.77
CA GLY A 225 7.54 0.13 -23.11
C GLY A 225 6.19 -0.24 -23.74
N ARG A 226 5.29 -0.86 -22.99
CA ARG A 226 3.98 -1.32 -23.49
C ARG A 226 2.88 -0.99 -22.48
N PRO A 227 2.11 0.09 -22.69
CA PRO A 227 1.04 0.46 -21.78
C PRO A 227 -0.13 -0.52 -21.85
N TYR A 228 -0.89 -0.59 -20.76
CA TYR A 228 -2.18 -1.26 -20.72
C TYR A 228 -3.21 -0.42 -21.47
N GLY A 229 -3.81 -1.00 -22.51
CA GLY A 229 -4.91 -0.37 -23.24
C GLY A 229 -6.23 -0.47 -22.47
N PHE A 230 -6.73 0.65 -21.97
CA PHE A 230 -8.06 0.72 -21.37
C PHE A 230 -9.12 0.99 -22.45
N SER A 231 -10.06 0.07 -22.67
CA SER A 231 -11.10 0.17 -23.70
C SER A 231 -12.43 -0.40 -23.21
N ARG A 232 -13.51 -0.14 -23.94
CA ARG A 232 -14.85 -0.68 -23.69
C ARG A 232 -14.85 -2.19 -23.66
N TRP A 233 -14.04 -2.84 -24.50
CA TRP A 233 -13.89 -4.30 -24.50
C TRP A 233 -13.40 -4.82 -23.14
N GLN A 234 -12.43 -4.14 -22.51
CA GLN A 234 -11.95 -4.53 -21.18
C GLN A 234 -13.06 -4.42 -20.13
N VAL A 235 -13.83 -3.33 -20.15
CA VAL A 235 -14.94 -3.13 -19.21
C VAL A 235 -16.02 -4.19 -19.45
N ASN A 236 -16.45 -4.40 -20.70
CA ASN A 236 -17.44 -5.42 -21.07
C ASN A 236 -17.05 -6.82 -20.61
N LYS A 237 -15.76 -7.17 -20.72
CA LYS A 237 -15.27 -8.51 -20.33
C LYS A 237 -15.31 -8.73 -18.81
N ARG A 238 -15.19 -7.68 -18.00
CA ARG A 238 -15.03 -7.80 -16.53
C ARG A 238 -16.20 -7.30 -15.71
N ALA A 239 -17.01 -6.40 -16.28
CA ALA A 239 -18.16 -5.75 -15.68
C ALA A 239 -19.12 -5.26 -16.78
N PRO A 240 -19.75 -6.17 -17.56
CA PRO A 240 -20.62 -5.80 -18.68
C PRO A 240 -21.82 -4.93 -18.27
N GLU A 241 -22.24 -5.03 -17.01
CA GLU A 241 -23.29 -4.20 -16.41
C GLU A 241 -22.96 -2.70 -16.49
N LEU A 242 -21.69 -2.32 -16.28
CA LEU A 242 -21.26 -0.91 -16.32
C LEU A 242 -21.39 -0.32 -17.73
N CYS A 243 -21.21 -1.14 -18.78
CA CYS A 243 -21.40 -0.68 -20.15
C CYS A 243 -22.87 -0.64 -20.56
N ARG A 244 -23.70 -1.59 -20.08
CA ARG A 244 -25.13 -1.66 -20.41
C ARG A 244 -25.97 -0.55 -19.77
N GLN A 245 -25.49 0.02 -18.67
CA GLN A 245 -26.19 1.07 -17.91
C GLN A 245 -25.52 2.45 -18.10
N CYS A 246 -24.50 2.55 -18.95
CA CYS A 246 -23.71 3.76 -19.10
C CYS A 246 -24.51 4.85 -19.85
N PRO A 247 -24.61 6.09 -19.35
CA PRO A 247 -25.20 7.20 -20.09
C PRO A 247 -24.56 7.39 -21.46
N SER A 248 -23.24 7.21 -21.55
CA SER A 248 -22.45 7.34 -22.77
C SER A 248 -22.36 6.05 -23.59
N GLN A 249 -23.30 5.09 -23.45
CA GLN A 249 -23.22 3.80 -24.14
C GLN A 249 -23.17 3.91 -25.68
N GLN A 250 -23.86 4.91 -26.25
CA GLN A 250 -23.92 5.13 -27.70
C GLN A 250 -22.68 5.85 -28.25
N ASN A 251 -22.06 6.71 -27.43
CA ASN A 251 -20.87 7.49 -27.78
C ASN A 251 -19.78 7.25 -26.73
N CYS A 252 -19.31 6.00 -26.61
CA CYS A 252 -18.41 5.62 -25.53
C CYS A 252 -17.02 6.25 -25.74
N PRO A 253 -16.48 7.05 -24.80
CA PRO A 253 -15.16 7.68 -24.93
C PRO A 253 -14.01 6.66 -25.05
N ILE A 254 -14.25 5.43 -24.61
CA ILE A 254 -13.30 4.32 -24.65
C ILE A 254 -13.73 3.22 -25.63
N GLU A 255 -14.59 3.51 -26.61
CA GLU A 255 -15.11 2.53 -27.57
C GLU A 255 -13.99 1.66 -28.17
N GLN A 256 -12.94 2.32 -28.65
CA GLN A 256 -11.77 1.69 -29.25
C GLN A 256 -10.63 1.57 -28.24
N TRP A 257 -9.62 0.77 -28.58
CA TRP A 257 -8.34 0.79 -27.87
C TRP A 257 -7.71 2.18 -27.97
N PRO A 258 -6.97 2.65 -26.95
CA PRO A 258 -6.19 3.87 -27.12
C PRO A 258 -5.15 3.65 -28.23
N GLU A 259 -4.80 4.71 -28.94
CA GLU A 259 -3.66 4.67 -29.85
C GLU A 259 -2.40 4.31 -29.08
N ASP A 260 -1.48 3.57 -29.72
CA ASP A 260 -0.21 3.22 -29.09
C ASP A 260 0.62 4.51 -28.92
N PRO A 261 0.85 4.98 -27.68
CA PRO A 261 1.56 6.23 -27.48
C PRO A 261 3.04 6.06 -27.85
N VAL A 262 3.63 7.09 -28.44
CA VAL A 262 5.09 7.16 -28.61
C VAL A 262 5.71 7.40 -27.23
N LEU A 263 6.37 6.38 -26.71
CA LEU A 263 7.08 6.47 -25.43
C LEU A 263 8.56 6.75 -25.68
N GLU A 264 9.05 7.85 -25.12
CA GLU A 264 10.46 8.23 -25.21
C GLU A 264 11.28 7.58 -24.08
N PRO A 265 12.51 7.11 -24.32
CA PRO A 265 13.38 6.62 -23.26
C PRO A 265 13.61 7.68 -22.16
N ALA A 266 13.51 7.25 -20.90
CA ALA A 266 13.82 8.09 -19.75
C ALA A 266 15.32 8.42 -19.71
N SER A 267 15.65 9.67 -19.37
CA SER A 267 17.04 10.13 -19.22
C SER A 267 17.18 10.99 -17.95
N PRO A 268 18.06 10.61 -16.99
CA PRO A 268 18.86 9.39 -16.98
C PRO A 268 18.02 8.13 -16.72
N GLN A 269 18.46 6.98 -17.22
CA GLN A 269 17.83 5.71 -16.87
C GLN A 269 18.21 5.28 -15.45
N LEU A 270 17.21 4.85 -14.67
CA LEU A 270 17.46 4.18 -13.40
C LEU A 270 18.12 2.81 -13.70
N SER A 271 19.36 2.61 -13.23
CA SER A 271 19.94 1.27 -13.31
C SER A 271 19.11 0.32 -12.47
N LEU A 272 18.79 -0.87 -12.98
CA LEU A 272 18.12 -1.98 -12.28
C LEU A 272 18.99 -3.25 -12.31
N ARG A 273 20.29 -3.07 -12.57
CA ARG A 273 21.27 -4.14 -12.75
C ARG A 273 21.75 -4.65 -11.39
N LYS A 274 22.40 -5.80 -11.42
CA LYS A 274 23.03 -6.40 -10.24
C LYS A 274 24.14 -5.45 -9.76
N GLY A 275 24.16 -5.13 -8.46
CA GLY A 275 25.25 -4.37 -7.81
C GLY A 275 25.17 -2.84 -7.90
N ASP A 276 24.29 -2.26 -8.71
CA ASP A 276 24.29 -0.81 -9.02
C ASP A 276 23.51 0.06 -8.02
N HIS A 277 23.18 -0.43 -6.82
CA HIS A 277 22.24 0.25 -5.94
C HIS A 277 22.75 0.41 -4.52
N PRO A 278 22.51 1.58 -3.88
CA PRO A 278 23.04 1.91 -2.55
C PRO A 278 22.43 1.09 -1.41
N HIS A 279 21.45 0.23 -1.69
CA HIS A 279 20.56 -0.38 -0.71
C HIS A 279 20.31 -1.87 -0.99
N SER A 280 21.32 -2.57 -1.54
CA SER A 280 21.27 -4.02 -1.82
C SER A 280 21.32 -4.89 -0.57
N GLU A 281 21.68 -4.32 0.59
CA GLU A 281 21.71 -5.02 1.86
C GLU A 281 20.33 -5.00 2.55
N PRO A 282 20.00 -6.05 3.35
CA PRO A 282 18.83 -6.03 4.22
C PRO A 282 18.77 -4.73 5.02
N LEU A 283 17.56 -4.19 5.22
CA LEU A 283 17.35 -2.86 5.77
C LEU A 283 17.94 -2.59 7.17
N ALA A 284 18.42 -3.61 7.88
CA ALA A 284 19.45 -3.52 8.91
C ALA A 284 19.99 -4.94 9.23
N PRO A 285 21.25 -5.11 9.68
CA PRO A 285 21.61 -6.26 10.49
C PRO A 285 20.81 -6.24 11.80
N VAL A 286 20.60 -7.40 12.41
CA VAL A 286 20.06 -7.48 13.76
C VAL A 286 21.01 -6.73 14.69
N VAL A 287 20.61 -5.57 15.19
CA VAL A 287 21.30 -4.90 16.28
C VAL A 287 20.73 -5.51 17.55
N ASP A 288 21.59 -6.09 18.39
CA ASP A 288 21.28 -6.50 19.75
C ASP A 288 22.39 -5.93 20.62
N THR A 289 22.09 -4.84 21.33
CA THR A 289 23.06 -4.19 22.22
C THR A 289 23.25 -4.95 23.54
N HIS A 290 22.58 -6.09 23.71
CA HIS A 290 22.43 -6.86 24.95
C HIS A 290 21.76 -6.09 26.10
N GLN A 291 21.26 -4.88 25.84
CA GLN A 291 20.40 -4.15 26.76
C GLN A 291 18.96 -4.67 26.64
N ALA A 292 18.29 -4.88 27.78
CA ALA A 292 16.90 -5.29 27.79
C ALA A 292 15.99 -4.13 27.31
N PRO A 293 15.09 -4.37 26.34
CA PRO A 293 14.12 -3.37 25.93
C PRO A 293 13.00 -3.21 26.97
N GLU A 294 12.46 -2.00 27.05
CA GLU A 294 11.33 -1.59 27.89
C GLU A 294 10.00 -1.63 27.14
N ALA A 295 10.03 -1.48 25.80
CA ALA A 295 8.84 -1.52 24.95
C ALA A 295 9.18 -2.01 23.53
N VAL A 296 8.16 -2.43 22.79
CA VAL A 296 8.27 -2.70 21.35
C VAL A 296 7.71 -1.52 20.56
N TRP A 297 8.57 -0.81 19.85
CA TRP A 297 8.15 0.24 18.92
C TRP A 297 7.54 -0.39 17.66
N LEU A 298 6.27 -0.10 17.41
CA LEU A 298 5.56 -0.50 16.21
C LEU A 298 5.59 0.58 15.13
N THR A 299 5.70 0.14 13.88
CA THR A 299 5.55 1.00 12.70
C THR A 299 4.28 0.63 11.94
N ALA A 300 3.79 1.54 11.10
CA ALA A 300 2.59 1.26 10.28
C ALA A 300 2.79 0.13 9.25
N GLU A 301 4.03 -0.35 9.06
CA GLU A 301 4.33 -1.53 8.24
C GLU A 301 4.09 -2.85 8.98
N SER A 302 4.15 -2.87 10.31
CA SER A 302 4.08 -4.09 11.13
C SER A 302 3.25 -3.86 12.39
N LEU A 303 1.95 -4.14 12.30
CA LEU A 303 0.97 -3.99 13.38
C LEU A 303 0.37 -5.32 13.84
N GLY A 304 0.78 -6.44 13.23
CA GLY A 304 0.22 -7.77 13.49
C GLY A 304 0.81 -8.46 14.72
N ASP A 305 0.06 -9.42 15.25
CA ASP A 305 0.48 -10.21 16.42
C ASP A 305 1.75 -11.04 16.11
N ASP A 306 1.98 -11.37 14.83
CA ASP A 306 3.15 -12.08 14.34
C ASP A 306 4.37 -11.17 14.06
N ASP A 307 4.31 -9.88 14.42
CA ASP A 307 5.46 -8.98 14.34
C ASP A 307 6.69 -9.60 15.05
N PRO A 308 7.85 -9.71 14.38
CA PRO A 308 9.05 -10.33 14.93
C PRO A 308 9.49 -9.77 16.30
N ALA A 309 9.46 -8.46 16.51
CA ALA A 309 9.82 -7.84 17.78
C ALA A 309 8.77 -8.13 18.86
N LEU A 310 7.48 -8.05 18.54
CA LEU A 310 6.40 -8.42 19.47
C LEU A 310 6.49 -9.89 19.89
N ARG A 311 6.75 -10.82 18.97
CA ARG A 311 6.89 -12.25 19.29
C ARG A 311 8.09 -12.54 20.17
N ARG A 312 9.18 -11.79 20.00
CA ARG A 312 10.39 -11.96 20.81
C ARG A 312 10.23 -11.36 22.22
N HIS A 313 9.33 -10.40 22.37
CA HIS A 313 9.02 -9.67 23.60
C HIS A 313 7.50 -9.66 23.88
N PRO A 314 6.92 -10.83 24.23
CA PRO A 314 5.47 -10.97 24.40
C PRO A 314 4.93 -10.16 25.59
N ASP A 315 5.72 -9.99 26.64
CA ASP A 315 5.29 -9.36 27.89
C ASP A 315 5.51 -7.83 27.94
N LEU A 316 6.21 -7.26 26.96
CA LEU A 316 6.46 -5.82 26.93
C LEU A 316 5.23 -5.04 26.43
N PRO A 317 5.06 -3.76 26.78
CA PRO A 317 4.09 -2.93 26.09
C PRO A 317 4.49 -2.69 24.63
N ALA A 318 3.49 -2.54 23.75
CA ALA A 318 3.71 -2.02 22.40
C ALA A 318 3.58 -0.50 22.40
N TRP A 319 4.39 0.21 21.63
CA TRP A 319 4.33 1.67 21.50
C TRP A 319 4.22 2.07 20.03
N PHE A 320 3.13 2.73 19.66
CA PHE A 320 2.92 3.28 18.34
C PHE A 320 2.93 4.80 18.36
N VAL A 321 3.67 5.42 17.44
CA VAL A 321 3.70 6.87 17.27
C VAL A 321 3.05 7.23 15.94
N PHE A 322 1.95 7.98 15.98
CA PHE A 322 1.43 8.67 14.81
C PHE A 322 2.41 9.79 14.44
N ASP A 323 3.29 9.48 13.49
CA ASP A 323 4.37 10.32 12.97
C ASP A 323 3.81 11.59 12.31
N LEU A 324 3.67 12.64 13.11
CA LEU A 324 2.98 13.86 12.72
C LEU A 324 3.70 14.59 11.57
N PRO A 325 5.05 14.75 11.55
CA PRO A 325 5.75 15.31 10.41
C PRO A 325 5.47 14.55 9.11
N LEU A 326 5.48 13.21 9.16
CA LEU A 326 5.19 12.39 8.00
C LEU A 326 3.72 12.49 7.58
N LEU A 327 2.78 12.39 8.50
CA LEU A 327 1.34 12.46 8.19
C LEU A 327 0.95 13.79 7.54
N ASN A 328 1.57 14.89 7.97
CA ASN A 328 1.41 16.20 7.33
C ASN A 328 1.90 16.21 5.87
N GLN A 329 2.93 15.44 5.53
CA GLN A 329 3.38 15.32 4.14
C GLN A 329 2.51 14.35 3.32
N LEU A 330 2.11 13.23 3.92
CA LEU A 330 1.37 12.18 3.24
C LEU A 330 -0.07 12.57 2.95
N GLN A 331 -0.69 13.36 3.82
CA GLN A 331 -2.07 13.81 3.69
C GLN A 331 -3.03 12.63 3.47
N LEU A 332 -2.88 11.57 4.27
CA LEU A 332 -3.66 10.33 4.13
C LEU A 332 -5.15 10.58 4.33
N HIS A 333 -6.00 9.85 3.60
CA HIS A 333 -7.44 9.92 3.83
C HIS A 333 -7.77 9.38 5.24
N PRO A 334 -8.68 10.01 6.01
CA PRO A 334 -8.97 9.66 7.40
C PRO A 334 -9.35 8.19 7.60
N ARG A 335 -10.01 7.58 6.61
CA ARG A 335 -10.33 6.15 6.59
C ARG A 335 -9.11 5.23 6.86
N ARG A 336 -7.91 5.60 6.39
CA ARG A 336 -6.69 4.82 6.65
C ARG A 336 -6.20 5.04 8.08
N LEU A 337 -6.35 6.24 8.62
CA LEU A 337 -6.04 6.52 10.03
C LEU A 337 -6.97 5.73 10.95
N VAL A 338 -8.26 5.65 10.61
CA VAL A 338 -9.23 4.78 11.32
C VAL A 338 -8.83 3.33 11.23
N PHE A 339 -8.46 2.82 10.05
CA PHE A 339 -7.98 1.44 9.91
C PHE A 339 -6.77 1.15 10.81
N ILE A 340 -5.80 2.07 10.88
CA ILE A 340 -4.65 1.94 11.78
C ILE A 340 -5.09 1.97 13.25
N ALA A 341 -5.96 2.91 13.64
CA ALA A 341 -6.50 2.98 14.99
C ALA A 341 -7.23 1.68 15.36
N GLU A 342 -8.04 1.10 14.48
CA GLU A 342 -8.67 -0.20 14.67
C GLU A 342 -7.66 -1.31 14.92
N CYS A 343 -6.51 -1.28 14.24
CA CYS A 343 -5.43 -2.24 14.51
C CYS A 343 -4.90 -2.12 15.93
N LEU A 344 -4.67 -0.90 16.40
CA LEU A 344 -4.15 -0.64 17.74
C LEU A 344 -5.16 -1.01 18.83
N HIS A 345 -6.46 -0.71 18.62
CA HIS A 345 -7.51 -1.09 19.57
C HIS A 345 -7.71 -2.61 19.62
N ASP A 346 -7.62 -3.30 18.49
CA ASP A 346 -7.63 -4.76 18.47
C ASP A 346 -6.44 -5.35 19.23
N LEU A 347 -5.23 -4.83 19.01
CA LEU A 347 -4.03 -5.27 19.74
C LEU A 347 -4.14 -5.01 21.25
N ALA A 348 -4.76 -3.90 21.66
CA ALA A 348 -4.94 -3.51 23.05
C ALA A 348 -5.82 -4.46 23.87
N ARG A 349 -6.62 -5.31 23.21
CA ARG A 349 -7.36 -6.40 23.87
C ARG A 349 -6.46 -7.52 24.38
N ARG A 350 -5.20 -7.59 23.90
CA ARG A 350 -4.28 -8.71 24.13
C ARG A 350 -2.98 -8.28 24.81
N ARG A 351 -2.61 -7.00 24.76
CA ARG A 351 -1.43 -6.43 25.43
C ARG A 351 -1.61 -4.94 25.69
N GLU A 352 -0.77 -4.38 26.56
CA GLU A 352 -0.69 -2.92 26.71
C GLU A 352 -0.22 -2.26 25.41
N VAL A 353 -0.95 -1.24 24.95
CA VAL A 353 -0.63 -0.46 23.76
C VAL A 353 -0.62 1.02 24.10
N ASN A 354 0.55 1.61 23.91
CA ASN A 354 0.86 3.01 24.17
C ASN A 354 0.83 3.77 22.84
N VAL A 355 0.08 4.87 22.80
CA VAL A 355 -0.07 5.70 21.61
C VAL A 355 0.42 7.11 21.88
N SER A 356 1.13 7.67 20.91
CA SER A 356 1.59 9.06 20.93
C SER A 356 1.43 9.71 19.56
N ILE A 357 1.34 11.03 19.52
CA ILE A 357 1.25 11.83 18.29
C ILE A 357 2.38 12.85 18.33
N GLY A 358 3.30 12.78 17.37
CA GLY A 358 4.51 13.61 17.37
C GLY A 358 5.59 13.10 16.43
N ASP A 359 6.81 13.61 16.59
CA ASP A 359 7.98 13.03 15.91
C ASP A 359 8.45 11.78 16.67
N PRO A 360 8.51 10.58 16.03
CA PRO A 360 9.01 9.37 16.68
C PRO A 360 10.39 9.51 17.32
N THR A 361 11.27 10.35 16.76
CA THR A 361 12.63 10.57 17.28
C THR A 361 12.63 11.33 18.60
N GLU A 362 11.69 12.26 18.79
CA GLU A 362 11.51 13.01 20.04
C GLU A 362 10.73 12.19 21.06
N VAL A 363 9.65 11.53 20.64
CA VAL A 363 8.75 10.76 21.52
C VAL A 363 9.45 9.57 22.15
N LEU A 364 10.28 8.86 21.38
CA LEU A 364 10.98 7.66 21.85
C LEU A 364 12.39 7.95 22.38
N HIS A 365 12.77 9.23 22.48
CA HIS A 365 14.10 9.61 22.93
C HIS A 365 14.37 9.08 24.35
N GLY A 366 15.43 8.27 24.49
CA GLY A 366 15.83 7.70 25.77
C GLY A 366 15.04 6.48 26.23
N VAL A 367 14.07 6.00 25.43
CA VAL A 367 13.35 4.75 25.71
C VAL A 367 14.09 3.58 25.07
N ALA A 368 14.43 2.56 25.85
CA ALA A 368 15.06 1.35 25.33
C ALA A 368 14.05 0.51 24.52
N VAL A 369 13.89 0.78 23.22
CA VAL A 369 12.89 0.08 22.39
C VAL A 369 13.49 -1.05 21.55
N ALA A 370 12.70 -2.12 21.39
CA ALA A 370 12.87 -3.10 20.32
C ALA A 370 11.99 -2.75 19.12
N VAL A 371 12.41 -3.06 17.89
CA VAL A 371 11.64 -2.75 16.67
C VAL A 371 11.82 -3.82 15.60
N THR A 372 10.79 -4.06 14.78
CA THR A 372 10.94 -4.82 13.53
C THR A 372 11.33 -3.89 12.39
N ALA A 373 12.37 -4.25 11.63
CA ALA A 373 12.82 -3.48 10.49
C ALA A 373 11.71 -3.31 9.45
N ALA A 374 11.34 -2.07 9.16
CA ALA A 374 10.32 -1.77 8.16
C ALA A 374 10.95 -1.75 6.74
N PRO A 375 10.29 -2.34 5.71
CA PRO A 375 10.85 -2.52 4.36
C PRO A 375 10.79 -1.22 3.52
N VAL A 376 11.06 -0.07 4.12
CA VAL A 376 10.91 1.26 3.53
C VAL A 376 12.16 2.12 3.75
N PRO A 377 12.61 2.92 2.77
CA PRO A 377 13.83 3.73 2.90
C PRO A 377 13.85 4.66 4.13
N GLY A 378 12.73 5.33 4.40
CA GLY A 378 12.65 6.27 5.53
C GLY A 378 12.82 5.62 6.92
N PHE A 379 12.70 4.29 7.01
CA PHE A 379 13.01 3.58 8.24
C PHE A 379 14.50 3.67 8.59
N ARG A 380 15.42 3.64 7.60
CA ARG A 380 16.87 3.72 7.84
C ARG A 380 17.26 5.00 8.58
N ASP A 381 16.67 6.12 8.15
CA ASP A 381 16.97 7.42 8.73
C ASP A 381 16.39 7.54 10.15
N ARG A 382 15.18 7.01 10.36
CA ARG A 382 14.50 7.06 11.66
C ARG A 382 15.11 6.12 12.68
N VAL A 383 15.42 4.89 12.30
CA VAL A 383 15.97 3.89 13.22
C VAL A 383 17.33 4.31 13.76
N THR A 384 18.14 5.01 12.95
CA THR A 384 19.43 5.57 13.39
C THR A 384 19.27 6.66 14.45
N GLN A 385 18.21 7.47 14.35
CA GLN A 385 17.94 8.56 15.29
C GLN A 385 17.27 8.08 16.58
N VAL A 386 16.33 7.15 16.48
CA VAL A 386 15.69 6.52 17.64
C VAL A 386 16.69 5.62 18.40
N ASN A 387 17.62 5.00 17.67
CA ASN A 387 18.66 4.12 18.20
C ASN A 387 18.10 2.98 19.09
N PRO A 388 17.27 2.07 18.53
CA PRO A 388 16.68 0.97 19.28
C PRO A 388 17.77 0.02 19.82
N VAL A 389 17.50 -0.59 20.98
CA VAL A 389 18.42 -1.56 21.60
C VAL A 389 18.36 -2.92 20.92
N ALA A 390 17.24 -3.22 20.24
CA ALA A 390 17.07 -4.43 19.44
C ALA A 390 16.36 -4.14 18.11
N THR A 391 16.88 -4.64 17.00
CA THR A 391 16.21 -4.58 15.67
C THR A 391 16.03 -5.98 15.09
N TYR A 392 14.79 -6.36 14.81
CA TYR A 392 14.43 -7.67 14.27
C TYR A 392 14.19 -7.63 12.76
N PRO A 393 14.49 -8.71 12.02
CA PRO A 393 14.39 -8.71 10.56
C PRO A 393 12.93 -8.73 10.09
N TRP A 394 12.67 -8.06 8.97
CA TRP A 394 11.38 -8.16 8.28
C TRP A 394 11.13 -9.59 7.77
N PRO A 395 9.90 -10.13 7.90
CA PRO A 395 9.54 -11.48 7.45
C PRO A 395 9.33 -11.54 5.93
N TRP A 396 10.42 -11.49 5.17
CA TRP A 396 10.43 -11.62 3.71
C TRP A 396 9.92 -13.01 3.27
N LEU A 397 9.06 -13.05 2.25
CA LEU A 397 8.75 -14.27 1.48
C LEU A 397 9.94 -14.69 0.63
N VAL A 398 10.63 -13.71 0.03
CA VAL A 398 11.88 -13.94 -0.69
C VAL A 398 12.93 -13.01 -0.08
N PRO A 399 14.01 -13.53 0.52
CA PRO A 399 15.05 -12.68 1.09
C PRO A 399 15.57 -11.64 0.08
N ILE A 400 15.86 -10.42 0.57
CA ILE A 400 16.55 -9.41 -0.24
C ILE A 400 17.88 -9.98 -0.72
N SER A 401 18.15 -9.84 -2.01
CA SER A 401 19.41 -10.23 -2.66
C SER A 401 19.87 -9.15 -3.63
N ASP A 402 21.11 -9.19 -4.07
CA ASP A 402 21.65 -8.27 -5.08
C ASP A 402 21.12 -8.52 -6.52
N ALA A 403 20.19 -9.47 -6.70
CA ALA A 403 19.65 -9.87 -7.99
C ALA A 403 19.04 -8.69 -8.77
N SER A 404 19.11 -8.74 -10.10
CA SER A 404 18.54 -7.70 -10.95
C SER A 404 17.03 -7.54 -10.74
N LEU A 405 16.60 -6.27 -10.67
CA LEU A 405 15.19 -5.88 -10.59
C LEU A 405 14.64 -5.39 -11.93
N SER A 406 15.33 -5.68 -13.03
CA SER A 406 14.97 -5.24 -14.37
C SER A 406 13.56 -5.67 -14.81
N SER A 407 13.06 -6.82 -14.36
CA SER A 407 11.66 -7.19 -14.54
C SER A 407 11.22 -8.18 -13.49
N PHE A 408 9.93 -8.22 -13.21
CA PHE A 408 9.32 -9.25 -12.36
C PHE A 408 9.70 -10.67 -12.82
N SER A 409 9.64 -10.95 -14.13
CA SER A 409 9.97 -12.28 -14.66
C SER A 409 11.44 -12.68 -14.41
N ALA A 410 12.37 -11.74 -14.60
CA ALA A 410 13.80 -11.97 -14.37
C ALA A 410 14.11 -12.14 -12.88
N TRP A 411 13.51 -11.31 -12.03
CA TRP A 411 13.62 -11.41 -10.57
C TRP A 411 13.06 -12.76 -10.08
N ARG A 412 11.82 -13.10 -10.44
CA ARG A 412 11.14 -14.34 -10.02
C ARG A 412 11.91 -15.60 -10.40
N LYS A 413 12.55 -15.65 -11.57
CA LYS A 413 13.34 -16.81 -12.00
C LYS A 413 14.51 -17.08 -11.05
N ARG A 414 15.10 -16.04 -10.47
CA ARG A 414 16.22 -16.12 -9.53
C ARG A 414 15.77 -16.28 -8.08
N SER A 415 14.55 -15.91 -7.75
CA SER A 415 13.96 -16.12 -6.41
C SER A 415 13.53 -17.56 -6.14
N ARG A 416 13.51 -18.42 -7.16
CA ARG A 416 13.12 -19.85 -7.08
C ARG A 416 14.33 -20.79 -6.98
N THR A 417 15.53 -20.26 -7.11
CA THR A 417 16.81 -20.93 -6.85
C THR A 417 17.26 -20.53 -5.47
#